data_AF-A0A814UVR7-F1
#
_entry.id   AF-A0A814UVR7-F1
#
_cell.length_a   1.000
_cell.length_b   1.000
_cell.length_c   1.000
_cell.angle_alpha   90.00
_cell.angle_beta   90.00
_cell.angle_gamma   90.00
#
_symmetry.space_group_name_H-M   'P 1'
#
loop_
_entity.id
_entity.type
_entity.pdbx_description
1 polymer ?
#
loop_
_entity_poly.entity_id
_entity_poly.type
_entity_poly.pdbx_seq_one_letter_code
_entity_poly.pdbx_strand_id
1 'polypeptide(L)'
;MHEAAFRDADDLMDPRVSVLLNKSFDGLPPCLLIVCELDPVRDDSYGMVKKYRNNATTIFYLAYQEALDKAGVKTKLTLLHGIIHPFFSFPGIFRNASEQMINAVQEFMALL
;
A
#
# COMPACT_ATOMS: atom_id res chain seq x y z
N MET A 1 1.54 -30.40 -5.53
CA MET A 1 1.51 -28.93 -5.71
C MET A 1 0.46 -28.42 -4.75
N HIS A 2 0.77 -27.44 -3.91
CA HIS A 2 -0.24 -26.87 -3.01
C HIS A 2 -1.29 -26.15 -3.86
N GLU A 3 -2.51 -26.66 -3.81
CA GLU A 3 -3.69 -26.12 -4.46
C GLU A 3 -4.19 -24.94 -3.62
N ALA A 4 -4.11 -23.73 -4.18
CA ALA A 4 -4.57 -22.46 -3.60
C ALA A 4 -3.79 -21.90 -2.38
N ALA A 5 -3.75 -20.56 -2.31
CA ALA A 5 -3.22 -19.79 -1.18
C ALA A 5 -4.12 -19.84 0.07
N PHE A 6 -5.31 -20.41 -0.06
CA PHE A 6 -6.35 -20.51 0.97
C PHE A 6 -6.80 -21.97 1.07
N ARG A 7 -7.17 -22.39 2.28
CA ARG A 7 -7.70 -23.74 2.55
C ARG A 7 -9.18 -23.81 2.21
N ASP A 8 -9.92 -22.76 2.55
CA ASP A 8 -11.35 -22.60 2.33
C ASP A 8 -11.73 -21.11 2.32
N ALA A 9 -13.03 -20.81 2.23
CA ALA A 9 -13.53 -19.43 2.19
C ALA A 9 -13.40 -18.68 3.52
N ASP A 10 -13.27 -19.38 4.66
CA ASP A 10 -13.15 -18.74 5.97
C ASP A 10 -11.80 -18.05 6.13
N ASP A 11 -10.76 -18.53 5.43
CA ASP A 11 -9.44 -17.90 5.39
C ASP A 11 -9.49 -16.46 4.85
N LEU A 12 -10.47 -16.09 4.03
CA LEU A 12 -10.65 -14.71 3.55
C LEU A 12 -11.00 -13.73 4.67
N MET A 13 -11.53 -14.23 5.79
CA MET A 13 -11.89 -13.43 6.96
C MET A 13 -10.79 -13.42 8.03
N ASP A 14 -9.68 -14.11 7.80
CA ASP A 14 -8.55 -14.12 8.72
C ASP A 14 -7.73 -12.82 8.60
N PRO A 15 -7.51 -12.06 9.69
CA PRO A 15 -6.68 -10.86 9.66
C PRO A 15 -5.23 -11.08 9.21
N ARG A 16 -4.73 -12.32 9.25
CA ARG A 16 -3.39 -12.69 8.74
C ARG A 16 -3.36 -12.82 7.22
N VAL A 17 -4.54 -12.99 6.60
CA VAL A 17 -4.75 -13.00 5.15
C VAL A 17 -5.12 -11.60 4.68
N SER A 18 -6.10 -10.98 5.33
CA SER A 18 -6.60 -9.64 5.01
C SER A 18 -6.34 -8.70 6.17
N VAL A 19 -5.16 -8.07 6.17
CA VAL A 19 -4.65 -7.24 7.28
C VAL A 19 -5.61 -6.14 7.73
N LEU A 20 -6.43 -5.62 6.82
CA LEU A 20 -7.47 -4.62 7.13
C LEU A 20 -8.56 -5.12 8.09
N LEU A 21 -8.72 -6.43 8.25
CA LEU A 21 -9.65 -7.04 9.22
C LEU A 21 -9.09 -7.07 10.64
N ASN A 22 -7.82 -6.68 10.83
CA ASN A 22 -7.23 -6.64 12.16
C ASN A 22 -7.96 -5.62 13.05
N LYS A 23 -8.22 -6.00 14.31
CA LYS A 23 -9.05 -5.20 15.23
C LYS A 23 -8.32 -3.97 15.77
N SER A 24 -6.99 -4.00 15.77
CA SER A 24 -6.15 -2.88 16.22
C SER A 24 -4.82 -2.91 15.47
N PHE A 25 -4.27 -1.72 15.25
CA PHE A 25 -2.94 -1.48 14.68
C PHE A 25 -2.01 -0.79 15.68
N ASP A 26 -2.38 -0.76 16.96
CA ASP A 26 -1.64 -0.08 18.01
C ASP A 26 -0.26 -0.72 18.23
N GLY A 27 0.75 0.10 18.46
CA GLY A 27 2.10 -0.36 18.76
C GLY A 27 2.89 -0.92 17.56
N LEU A 28 2.35 -0.83 16.34
CA LEU A 28 3.12 -1.15 15.14
C LEU A 28 4.26 -0.13 14.92
N PRO A 29 5.40 -0.58 14.35
CA PRO A 29 6.52 0.32 14.05
C PRO A 29 6.14 1.30 12.93
N PRO A 30 6.91 2.40 12.76
CA PRO A 30 6.77 3.24 11.58
C PRO A 30 6.74 2.42 10.29
N CYS A 31 5.93 2.84 9.32
CA CYS A 31 5.68 2.10 8.10
C CYS A 31 5.93 2.95 6.85
N LEU A 32 6.68 2.40 5.89
CA LEU A 32 6.78 2.92 4.53
C LEU A 32 5.86 2.11 3.62
N LEU A 33 4.94 2.80 2.93
CA LEU A 33 4.10 2.23 1.89
C LEU A 33 4.60 2.71 0.53
N ILE A 34 4.98 1.79 -0.36
CA ILE A 34 5.32 2.10 -1.75
C ILE A 34 4.26 1.46 -2.63
N VAL A 35 3.53 2.27 -3.39
CA VAL A 35 2.36 1.82 -4.13
C VAL A 35 2.48 2.22 -5.60
N CYS A 36 2.03 1.34 -6.49
CA CYS A 36 1.99 1.56 -7.93
C CYS A 36 0.62 2.12 -8.36
N GLU A 37 0.59 3.14 -9.22
CA GLU A 37 -0.68 3.74 -9.68
C GLU A 37 -1.55 2.76 -10.47
N LEU A 38 -0.93 1.88 -11.26
CA LEU A 38 -1.59 0.92 -12.14
C LEU A 38 -1.53 -0.50 -11.56
N ASP A 39 -2.00 -0.65 -10.33
CA ASP A 39 -1.98 -1.91 -9.57
C ASP A 39 -3.38 -2.25 -9.04
N PRO A 40 -3.91 -3.46 -9.29
CA PRO A 40 -5.19 -3.88 -8.71
C PRO A 40 -5.26 -3.81 -7.18
N VAL A 41 -4.13 -4.03 -6.48
CA VAL A 41 -4.05 -3.92 -5.01
C VAL A 41 -3.68 -2.52 -4.54
N ARG A 42 -3.63 -1.55 -5.47
CA ARG A 42 -3.35 -0.14 -5.15
C ARG A 42 -4.29 0.31 -4.06
N ASP A 43 -5.60 0.14 -4.21
CA ASP A 43 -6.58 0.72 -3.29
C ASP A 43 -6.58 0.08 -1.89
N ASP A 44 -6.14 -1.18 -1.76
CA ASP A 44 -5.92 -1.85 -0.47
C ASP A 44 -4.73 -1.22 0.29
N SER A 45 -3.71 -0.77 -0.46
CA SER A 45 -2.52 -0.09 0.07
C SER A 45 -2.71 1.43 0.21
N TYR A 46 -3.33 2.04 -0.81
CA TYR A 46 -3.45 3.47 -1.13
C TYR A 46 -4.59 3.72 -2.15
N GLY A 47 -5.71 4.32 -1.76
CA GLY A 47 -6.89 4.50 -2.63
C GLY A 47 -6.89 5.70 -3.60
N MET A 48 -7.51 5.55 -4.79
CA MET A 48 -8.06 6.63 -5.66
C MET A 48 -9.20 6.09 -6.57
N VAL A 49 -10.44 6.60 -6.73
CA VAL A 49 -10.99 7.97 -6.92
C VAL A 49 -12.48 7.99 -6.52
N LYS A 50 -12.98 9.08 -5.89
CA LYS A 50 -14.41 9.47 -5.99
C LYS A 50 -14.53 10.91 -6.50
N LYS A 51 -15.17 11.06 -7.66
CA LYS A 51 -15.34 12.33 -8.36
C LYS A 51 -16.51 13.10 -7.75
N TYR A 52 -16.27 14.23 -7.09
CA TYR A 52 -17.35 15.14 -6.73
C TYR A 52 -17.78 15.95 -7.96
N ARG A 53 -19.08 15.88 -8.28
CA ARG A 53 -19.72 16.77 -9.24
C ARG A 53 -19.69 18.17 -8.65
N ASN A 54 -18.96 19.07 -9.32
CA ASN A 54 -18.99 20.53 -9.19
C ASN A 54 -17.92 21.08 -8.21
N ASN A 55 -16.78 21.50 -8.77
CA ASN A 55 -15.68 22.24 -8.14
C ASN A 55 -14.87 21.52 -7.04
N ALA A 56 -13.94 20.70 -7.54
CA ALA A 56 -12.54 20.61 -7.11
C ALA A 56 -12.27 20.53 -5.60
N THR A 57 -12.52 19.37 -5.01
CA THR A 57 -11.63 18.78 -4.00
C THR A 57 -11.82 17.26 -4.03
N THR A 58 -10.78 16.54 -4.45
CA THR A 58 -10.72 15.09 -4.29
C THR A 58 -10.30 14.82 -2.85
N ILE A 59 -11.17 14.20 -2.05
CA ILE A 59 -10.82 13.77 -0.69
C ILE A 59 -10.51 12.27 -0.75
N PHE A 60 -9.29 11.93 -0.34
CA PHE A 60 -8.72 10.58 -0.30
C PHE A 60 -9.08 9.98 1.07
N TYR A 61 -9.75 8.82 1.13
CA TYR A 61 -9.88 8.04 2.37
C TYR A 61 -9.22 6.68 2.14
N LEU A 62 -8.33 6.29 3.04
CA LEU A 62 -7.31 5.25 2.87
C LEU A 62 -7.77 3.99 3.64
N ALA A 63 -7.33 2.80 3.27
CA ALA A 63 -7.65 1.62 4.07
C ALA A 63 -6.54 1.35 5.08
N TYR A 64 -5.36 0.92 4.62
CA TYR A 64 -4.31 0.49 5.54
C TYR A 64 -3.54 1.68 6.14
N GLN A 65 -3.12 2.64 5.30
CA GLN A 65 -2.44 3.84 5.81
C GLN A 65 -3.32 4.62 6.81
N GLU A 66 -4.61 4.80 6.54
CA GLU A 66 -5.52 5.48 7.48
C GLU A 66 -5.74 4.67 8.75
N ALA A 67 -5.79 3.34 8.65
CA ALA A 67 -5.87 2.50 9.84
C ALA A 67 -4.61 2.62 10.72
N LEU A 68 -3.43 2.68 10.10
CA LEU A 68 -2.15 2.94 10.76
C LEU A 68 -2.11 4.35 11.37
N ASP A 69 -2.51 5.38 10.62
CA ASP A 69 -2.51 6.77 11.08
C ASP A 69 -3.49 6.96 12.26
N LYS A 70 -4.68 6.34 12.21
CA LYS A 70 -5.65 6.32 13.31
C LYS A 70 -5.11 5.64 14.57
N ALA A 71 -4.26 4.64 14.41
CA ALA A 71 -3.56 3.97 15.52
C ALA A 71 -2.31 4.73 15.99
N GLY A 72 -2.03 5.92 15.43
CA GLY A 72 -0.87 6.74 15.78
C GLY A 72 0.47 6.21 15.23
N VAL A 73 0.43 5.28 14.27
CA VAL A 73 1.62 4.77 13.60
C VAL A 73 2.14 5.82 12.62
N LYS A 74 3.45 6.10 12.67
CA LYS A 74 4.08 7.02 11.71
C LYS A 74 4.14 6.36 10.34
N THR A 75 3.42 6.90 9.36
CA THR A 75 3.44 6.38 7.98
C THR A 75 4.18 7.33 7.03
N LYS A 76 4.87 6.77 6.03
CA LYS A 76 5.36 7.47 4.84
C LYS A 76 4.81 6.74 3.62
N LEU A 77 4.30 7.48 2.64
CA LEU A 77 3.75 6.91 1.42
C LEU A 77 4.53 7.42 0.20
N THR A 78 4.81 6.53 -0.74
CA THR A 78 5.35 6.84 -2.05
C THR A 78 4.48 6.20 -3.13
N LEU A 79 3.78 7.04 -3.90
CA LEU A 79 3.01 6.61 -5.08
C LEU A 79 3.87 6.72 -6.35
N LEU A 80 4.07 5.59 -7.01
CA LEU A 80 4.78 5.48 -8.29
C LEU A 80 3.77 5.61 -9.43
N HIS A 81 3.76 6.78 -10.06
CA HIS A 81 2.83 7.13 -11.14
C HIS A 81 3.16 6.40 -12.44
N GLY A 82 2.13 5.90 -13.14
CA GLY A 82 2.24 5.14 -14.37
C GLY A 82 2.90 3.77 -14.24
N ILE A 83 3.16 3.32 -13.00
CA ILE A 83 3.87 2.08 -12.71
C ILE A 83 2.88 0.96 -12.41
N ILE A 84 3.18 -0.24 -12.92
CA ILE A 84 2.42 -1.47 -12.70
C ILE A 84 3.00 -2.30 -11.56
N HIS A 85 2.19 -3.19 -10.98
CA HIS A 85 2.56 -4.03 -9.83
C HIS A 85 3.96 -4.68 -9.90
N PRO A 86 4.36 -5.42 -10.96
CA PRO A 86 5.60 -6.18 -10.93
C PRO A 86 6.85 -5.34 -11.29
N PHE A 87 6.79 -4.00 -11.24
CA PHE A 87 7.89 -3.13 -11.71
C PHE A 87 9.24 -3.48 -11.07
N PHE A 88 9.22 -3.88 -9.80
CA PHE A 88 10.42 -4.20 -9.04
C PHE A 88 11.13 -5.48 -9.52
N SER A 89 10.39 -6.42 -10.11
CA SER A 89 10.95 -7.64 -10.70
C SER A 89 11.66 -7.39 -12.03
N PHE A 90 11.47 -6.21 -12.65
CA PHE A 90 11.99 -5.89 -13.98
C PHE A 90 12.78 -4.56 -13.97
N PRO A 91 13.85 -4.43 -13.18
CA PRO A 91 14.56 -3.15 -13.02
C PRO A 91 15.20 -2.61 -14.31
N GLY A 92 15.49 -3.47 -15.30
CA GLY A 92 15.97 -3.03 -16.62
C GLY A 92 14.92 -2.28 -17.46
N ILE A 93 13.64 -2.55 -17.22
CA ILE A 93 12.48 -1.87 -17.85
C ILE A 93 12.03 -0.73 -16.92
N PHE A 94 11.91 -1.08 -15.64
CA PHE A 94 11.58 -0.34 -14.42
C PHE A 94 12.53 0.77 -13.95
N ARG A 95 13.60 1.13 -14.67
CA ARG A 95 14.78 1.75 -14.05
C ARG A 95 14.48 2.94 -13.12
N ASN A 96 13.78 3.95 -13.62
CA ASN A 96 13.47 5.16 -12.84
C ASN A 96 12.55 4.87 -11.65
N ALA A 97 11.61 3.92 -11.78
CA ALA A 97 10.73 3.53 -10.69
C ALA A 97 11.47 2.72 -9.62
N SER A 98 12.38 1.83 -10.05
CA SER A 98 13.28 1.09 -9.15
C SER A 98 14.19 2.04 -8.38
N GLU A 99 14.79 3.04 -9.04
CA GLU A 99 15.61 4.06 -8.40
C GLU A 99 14.81 4.90 -7.38
N GLN A 100 13.59 5.32 -7.75
CA GLN A 100 12.68 6.03 -6.81
C GLN A 100 12.34 5.18 -5.56
N MET A 101 12.02 3.91 -5.76
CA MET A 101 11.74 2.99 -4.66
C MET A 101 12.95 2.83 -3.73
N ILE A 102 14.15 2.66 -4.29
CA ILE A 102 15.40 2.54 -3.52
C ILE A 102 15.64 3.80 -2.68
N ASN A 103 15.48 4.98 -3.27
CA ASN A 103 15.64 6.24 -2.56
C ASN A 103 14.60 6.37 -1.43
N ALA A 104 13.34 6.02 -1.67
CA ALA A 104 12.30 6.05 -0.66
C ALA A 104 12.63 5.13 0.55
N VAL A 105 13.16 3.94 0.29
CA VAL A 105 13.63 3.02 1.33
C VAL A 105 14.81 3.62 2.10
N GLN A 106 15.83 4.13 1.42
CA GLN A 106 17.00 4.73 2.06
C GLN A 106 16.61 5.91 2.96
N GLU A 107 15.77 6.81 2.45
CA GLU A 107 15.26 7.95 3.21
C GLU A 107 14.46 7.48 4.43
N PHE A 108 13.61 6.46 4.29
CA PHE A 108 12.83 5.95 5.41
C PHE A 108 13.72 5.31 6.48
N MET A 109 14.69 4.50 6.07
CA MET A 109 15.64 3.86 7.00
C MET A 109 16.51 4.88 7.74
N ALA A 110 16.81 6.03 7.13
CA ALA A 110 17.54 7.12 7.78
C ALA A 110 16.70 7.89 8.82
N LEU A 111 15.38 7.68 8.86
CA LEU A 111 14.45 8.31 9.82
C LEU A 111 14.12 7.42 11.03
N LEU A 112 14.58 6.16 11.02
CA LEU A 112 14.44 5.20 12.13
C LEU A 112 15.57 5.38 13.14
#